data_AF-A0A8S1WM45-F1
#
_entry.id   AF-A0A8S1WM45-F1
#
_cell.length_a   1.000
_cell.length_b   1.000
_cell.length_c   1.000
_cell.angle_alpha   90.00
_cell.angle_beta   90.00
_cell.angle_gamma   90.00
#
_symmetry.space_group_name_H-M   'P 1'
#
loop_
_entity.id
_entity.type
_entity.pdbx_description
1 polymer ?
#
loop_
_entity_poly.entity_id
_entity_poly.type
_entity_poly.pdbx_seq_one_letter_code
_entity_poly.pdbx_strand_id
1 'polypeptide(L)'
;MQEIEAKKQLKASEGAHFFYTLIFLSASGIIETQFIEQKCNQNLQLFVHLVFYGLIIWGTYILITLIPRYKNAAINLFFNFLDICFGIYIGLLLFYGGRMYMASNDCESEAPVLYFFLETFLLVNGIIFAILFLAFVSYILKRFSKSQQVYDEGKDEFYDA
;
A
#
# COMPACT_ATOMS: atom_id res chain seq x y z
N MET A 1 -19.19 -23.11 19.71
CA MET A 1 -19.40 -22.00 18.75
C MET A 1 -18.40 -22.20 17.62
N GLN A 2 -18.80 -22.11 16.34
CA GLN A 2 -17.83 -22.10 15.24
C GLN A 2 -17.02 -20.79 15.30
N GLU A 3 -15.72 -20.91 15.61
CA GLU A 3 -14.80 -19.77 15.71
C GLU A 3 -14.43 -19.17 14.35
N ILE A 4 -14.68 -19.92 13.28
CA ILE A 4 -14.39 -19.58 11.88
C ILE A 4 -15.63 -19.88 11.05
N GLU A 5 -16.13 -18.88 10.33
CA GLU A 5 -17.21 -19.02 9.35
C GLU A 5 -16.72 -18.60 7.97
N ALA A 6 -17.20 -19.24 6.90
CA ALA A 6 -16.90 -18.78 5.54
C ALA A 6 -17.59 -17.42 5.29
N LYS A 7 -16.89 -16.47 4.65
CA LYS A 7 -17.51 -15.22 4.22
C LYS A 7 -18.57 -15.51 3.15
N LYS A 8 -19.80 -15.03 3.36
CA LYS A 8 -20.90 -15.17 2.37
C LYS A 8 -20.68 -14.30 1.13
N GLN A 9 -19.96 -13.18 1.25
CA GLN A 9 -19.70 -12.23 0.17
C GLN A 9 -18.33 -11.57 0.37
N LEU A 10 -17.60 -11.39 -0.73
CA LEU A 10 -16.35 -10.65 -0.80
C LEU A 10 -16.64 -9.15 -0.94
N LYS A 11 -15.91 -8.32 -0.21
CA LYS A 11 -16.01 -6.86 -0.36
C LYS A 11 -15.24 -6.41 -1.60
N ALA A 12 -15.71 -5.36 -2.26
CA ALA A 12 -15.01 -4.76 -3.40
C ALA A 12 -13.55 -4.35 -3.06
N SER A 13 -13.30 -3.90 -1.82
CA SER A 13 -11.95 -3.58 -1.33
C SER A 13 -11.02 -4.80 -1.27
N GLU A 14 -11.55 -5.96 -0.85
CA GLU A 14 -10.77 -7.21 -0.79
C GLU A 14 -10.41 -7.69 -2.19
N GLY A 15 -11.36 -7.56 -3.13
CA GLY A 15 -11.12 -7.84 -4.55
C GLY A 15 -10.06 -6.91 -5.16
N ALA A 16 -10.14 -5.60 -4.88
CA ALA A 16 -9.16 -4.63 -5.38
C ALA A 16 -7.73 -4.94 -4.89
N HIS A 17 -7.56 -5.27 -3.61
CA HIS A 17 -6.25 -5.67 -3.07
C HIS A 17 -5.74 -6.96 -3.69
N PHE A 18 -6.61 -7.95 -3.93
CA PHE A 18 -6.24 -9.19 -4.59
C PHE A 18 -5.77 -8.95 -6.03
N PHE A 19 -6.53 -8.21 -6.85
CA PHE A 19 -6.15 -7.91 -8.23
C PHE A 19 -4.88 -7.08 -8.32
N TYR A 20 -4.75 -6.04 -7.47
CA TYR A 20 -3.53 -5.24 -7.38
C TYR A 20 -2.31 -6.13 -7.11
N THR A 21 -2.41 -7.00 -6.08
CA THR A 21 -1.33 -7.89 -5.69
C THR A 21 -0.99 -8.87 -6.80
N LEU A 22 -1.99 -9.45 -7.45
CA LEU A 22 -1.79 -10.41 -8.53
C LEU A 22 -1.11 -9.79 -9.74
N ILE A 23 -1.54 -8.60 -10.17
CA ILE A 23 -0.94 -7.89 -11.32
C ILE A 23 0.54 -7.57 -11.04
N PHE A 24 0.83 -6.98 -9.88
CA PHE A 24 2.21 -6.62 -9.52
C PHE A 24 3.09 -7.84 -9.25
N LEU A 25 2.53 -8.92 -8.70
CA LEU A 25 3.25 -10.17 -8.50
C LEU A 25 3.59 -10.84 -9.85
N SER A 26 2.65 -10.88 -10.79
CA SER A 26 2.92 -11.40 -12.14
C SER A 26 3.96 -10.55 -12.87
N ALA A 27 3.85 -9.23 -12.82
CA ALA A 27 4.81 -8.32 -13.44
C ALA A 27 6.22 -8.48 -12.84
N SER A 28 6.33 -8.47 -11.51
CA SER A 28 7.63 -8.66 -10.84
C SER A 28 8.21 -10.05 -11.06
N GLY A 29 7.39 -11.10 -11.13
CA GLY A 29 7.86 -12.46 -11.44
C GLY A 29 8.37 -12.63 -12.88
N ILE A 30 7.74 -11.98 -13.86
CA ILE A 30 8.27 -11.95 -15.25
C ILE A 30 9.63 -11.25 -15.27
N ILE A 31 9.77 -10.13 -14.55
CA ILE A 31 11.02 -9.38 -14.51
C ILE A 31 12.12 -10.18 -13.79
N GLU A 32 11.78 -10.83 -12.68
CA GLU A 32 12.72 -11.69 -11.95
C GLU A 32 13.22 -12.85 -12.80
N THR A 33 12.37 -13.45 -13.62
CA THR A 33 12.72 -14.65 -14.39
C THR A 33 13.41 -14.35 -15.72
N GLN A 34 13.09 -13.23 -16.37
CA GLN A 34 13.54 -12.97 -17.75
C GLN A 34 14.53 -11.81 -17.88
N PHE A 35 14.57 -10.89 -16.91
CA PHE A 35 15.28 -9.62 -17.07
C PHE A 35 16.26 -9.30 -15.93
N ILE A 36 16.29 -10.11 -14.86
CA ILE A 36 17.08 -9.85 -13.65
C ILE A 36 18.60 -9.77 -13.86
N GLU A 37 19.11 -10.33 -14.96
CA GLU A 37 20.54 -10.29 -15.29
C GLU A 37 20.98 -8.96 -15.91
N GLN A 38 20.04 -8.09 -16.30
CA GLN A 38 20.36 -6.75 -16.79
C GLN A 38 20.98 -5.94 -15.64
N LYS A 39 22.18 -5.44 -15.87
CA LYS A 39 22.93 -4.64 -14.89
C LYS A 39 22.96 -3.19 -15.33
N CYS A 40 22.81 -2.30 -14.37
CA CYS A 40 23.12 -0.89 -14.51
C CYS A 40 23.84 -0.42 -13.25
N ASN A 41 24.25 0.85 -13.21
CA ASN A 41 24.96 1.46 -12.07
C ASN A 41 24.11 1.60 -10.77
N GLN A 42 22.91 1.02 -10.74
CA GLN A 42 22.02 0.98 -9.59
C GLN A 42 21.58 -0.46 -9.31
N ASN A 43 21.33 -0.78 -8.05
CA ASN A 43 20.89 -2.12 -7.65
C ASN A 43 19.36 -2.31 -7.82
N LEU A 44 18.88 -2.17 -9.06
CA LEU A 44 17.47 -2.40 -9.42
C LEU A 44 17.05 -3.85 -9.18
N GLN A 45 17.98 -4.79 -9.29
CA GLN A 45 17.76 -6.20 -8.95
C GLN A 45 17.27 -6.37 -7.51
N LEU A 46 17.92 -5.72 -6.54
CA LEU A 46 17.47 -5.78 -5.15
C LEU A 46 16.07 -5.18 -4.97
N PHE A 47 15.76 -4.08 -5.66
CA PHE A 47 14.43 -3.49 -5.62
C PHE A 47 13.36 -4.46 -6.12
N VAL A 48 13.58 -5.09 -7.28
CA VAL A 48 12.66 -6.09 -7.86
C VAL A 48 12.48 -7.27 -6.92
N HIS A 49 13.56 -7.79 -6.32
CA HIS A 49 13.48 -8.88 -5.35
C HIS A 49 12.61 -8.53 -4.14
N LEU A 50 12.82 -7.35 -3.55
CA LEU A 50 12.00 -6.90 -2.43
C LEU A 50 10.53 -6.78 -2.83
N VAL A 51 10.23 -6.20 -3.99
CA VAL A 51 8.84 -6.12 -4.49
C VAL A 51 8.25 -7.51 -4.68
N PHE A 52 8.95 -8.43 -5.35
CA PHE A 52 8.48 -9.77 -5.65
C PHE A 52 8.21 -10.60 -4.38
N TYR A 53 9.22 -10.79 -3.53
CA TYR A 53 9.08 -11.59 -2.31
C TYR A 53 8.11 -10.93 -1.31
N GLY A 54 8.09 -9.60 -1.24
CA GLY A 54 7.11 -8.87 -0.44
C GLY A 54 5.67 -9.13 -0.88
N LEU A 55 5.42 -9.17 -2.20
CA LEU A 55 4.10 -9.47 -2.75
C LEU A 55 3.70 -10.94 -2.63
N ILE A 56 4.65 -11.88 -2.61
CA ILE A 56 4.36 -13.29 -2.28
C ILE A 56 3.83 -13.41 -0.84
N ILE A 57 4.52 -12.79 0.11
CA ILE A 57 4.12 -12.81 1.53
C ILE A 57 2.74 -12.17 1.67
N TRP A 58 2.53 -11.01 1.04
CA TRP A 58 1.26 -10.32 1.06
C TRP A 58 0.13 -11.07 0.36
N GLY A 59 0.39 -11.68 -0.80
CA GLY A 59 -0.56 -12.53 -1.50
C GLY A 59 -0.98 -13.73 -0.67
N THR A 60 -0.03 -14.35 0.03
CA THR A 60 -0.31 -15.43 1.00
C THR A 60 -1.23 -14.94 2.12
N TYR A 61 -0.93 -13.77 2.67
CA TYR A 61 -1.76 -13.12 3.68
C TYR A 61 -3.20 -12.83 3.17
N ILE A 62 -3.35 -12.32 1.96
CA ILE A 62 -4.66 -12.09 1.35
C ILE A 62 -5.42 -13.41 1.23
N LEU A 63 -4.80 -14.48 0.72
CA LEU A 63 -5.48 -15.79 0.59
C LEU A 63 -5.99 -16.33 1.94
N ILE A 64 -5.19 -16.17 3.01
CA ILE A 64 -5.57 -16.59 4.36
C ILE A 64 -6.73 -15.76 4.91
N THR A 65 -6.80 -14.46 4.59
CA THR A 65 -7.82 -13.54 5.14
C THR A 65 -9.07 -13.40 4.26
N LEU A 66 -9.02 -13.86 3.02
CA LEU A 66 -10.08 -13.69 2.02
C LEU A 66 -11.23 -14.69 2.21
N ILE A 67 -10.95 -15.91 2.66
CA ILE A 67 -11.94 -17.00 2.79
C ILE A 67 -12.62 -17.02 4.19
N PRO A 68 -11.87 -17.08 5.30
CA PRO A 68 -12.45 -17.14 6.64
C PRO A 68 -12.87 -15.78 7.19
N ARG A 69 -13.93 -15.79 8.00
CA ARG A 69 -14.32 -14.70 8.90
C ARG A 69 -14.00 -15.11 10.33
N TYR A 70 -13.00 -14.45 10.91
CA TYR A 70 -12.56 -14.72 12.27
C TYR A 70 -13.41 -13.93 13.28
N LYS A 71 -14.00 -14.64 14.25
CA LYS A 71 -14.76 -13.99 15.34
C LYS A 71 -13.89 -13.58 16.52
N ASN A 72 -12.69 -14.14 16.64
CA ASN A 72 -11.76 -13.85 17.72
C ASN A 72 -11.13 -12.45 17.56
N ALA A 73 -11.30 -11.59 18.58
CA ALA A 73 -10.80 -10.22 18.58
C ALA A 73 -9.25 -10.14 18.51
N ALA A 74 -8.53 -11.08 19.13
CA ALA A 74 -7.07 -11.11 19.09
C ALA A 74 -6.54 -11.39 17.68
N ILE A 75 -7.21 -12.29 16.95
CA ILE A 75 -6.87 -12.61 15.56
C ILE A 75 -7.13 -11.41 14.65
N ASN A 76 -8.24 -10.70 14.84
CA ASN A 76 -8.54 -9.50 14.06
C ASN A 76 -7.53 -8.37 14.34
N LEU A 77 -7.06 -8.22 15.58
CA LEU A 77 -6.01 -7.26 15.93
C LEU A 77 -4.67 -7.61 15.26
N PHE A 78 -4.32 -8.89 15.21
CA PHE A 78 -3.12 -9.36 14.51
C PHE A 78 -3.17 -9.05 13.01
N PHE A 79 -4.30 -9.30 12.33
CA PHE A 79 -4.44 -8.98 10.91
C PHE A 79 -4.39 -7.47 10.63
N ASN A 80 -5.03 -6.65 11.46
CA ASN A 80 -4.89 -5.19 11.35
C ASN A 80 -3.43 -4.73 11.52
N PHE A 81 -2.68 -5.36 12.43
CA PHE A 81 -1.25 -5.08 12.59
C PHE A 81 -0.45 -5.45 11.34
N LEU A 82 -0.73 -6.59 10.71
CA LEU A 82 -0.10 -6.99 9.46
C LEU A 82 -0.43 -6.03 8.31
N ASP A 83 -1.66 -5.55 8.20
CA ASP A 83 -2.06 -4.54 7.21
C ASP A 83 -1.22 -3.26 7.37
N ILE A 84 -1.02 -2.79 8.61
CA ILE A 84 -0.20 -1.62 8.91
C ILE A 84 1.26 -1.88 8.55
N CYS A 85 1.81 -3.03 8.92
CA CYS A 85 3.19 -3.40 8.60
C CYS A 85 3.43 -3.43 7.09
N PHE A 86 2.48 -3.97 6.32
CA PHE A 86 2.58 -3.99 4.87
C PHE A 86 2.47 -2.58 4.26
N GLY A 87 1.59 -1.72 4.79
CA GLY A 87 1.53 -0.31 4.39
C GLY A 87 2.86 0.42 4.62
N ILE A 88 3.50 0.21 5.78
CA ILE A 88 4.84 0.75 6.09
C ILE A 88 5.89 0.18 5.12
N TYR A 89 5.85 -1.13 4.86
CA TYR A 89 6.75 -1.79 3.93
C TYR A 89 6.71 -1.18 2.52
N ILE A 90 5.51 -1.00 1.96
CA ILE A 90 5.33 -0.35 0.65
C ILE A 90 5.80 1.12 0.69
N GLY A 91 5.57 1.83 1.79
CA GLY A 91 6.09 3.19 1.98
C GLY A 91 7.61 3.26 1.96
N LEU A 92 8.30 2.31 2.60
CA LEU A 92 9.76 2.20 2.56
C LEU A 92 10.26 1.85 1.15
N LEU A 93 9.56 0.98 0.42
CA LEU A 93 9.88 0.67 -0.98
C LEU A 93 9.72 1.87 -1.90
N LEU A 94 8.66 2.67 -1.71
CA LEU A 94 8.47 3.93 -2.43
C LEU A 94 9.63 4.90 -2.18
N PHE A 95 10.05 5.06 -0.93
CA PHE A 95 11.19 5.92 -0.59
C PHE A 95 12.49 5.40 -1.23
N TYR A 96 12.75 4.11 -1.11
CA TYR A 96 13.94 3.46 -1.67
C TYR A 96 13.98 3.57 -3.20
N GLY A 97 12.88 3.22 -3.88
CA GLY A 97 12.75 3.35 -5.33
C GLY A 97 12.82 4.80 -5.80
N GLY A 98 12.21 5.74 -5.07
CA GLY A 98 12.28 7.17 -5.39
C GLY A 98 13.71 7.73 -5.31
N ARG A 99 14.51 7.25 -4.33
CA ARG A 99 15.94 7.60 -4.23
C ARG A 99 16.74 7.06 -5.41
N MET A 100 16.44 5.85 -5.89
CA MET A 100 17.06 5.30 -7.10
C MET A 100 16.65 6.08 -8.35
N TYR A 101 15.37 6.42 -8.46
CA TYR A 101 14.82 7.16 -9.60
C TYR A 101 15.42 8.56 -9.74
N MET A 102 15.63 9.28 -8.63
CA MET A 102 16.23 10.61 -8.63
C MET A 102 17.76 10.61 -8.78
N ALA A 103 18.42 9.46 -8.56
CA ALA A 103 19.86 9.36 -8.73
C ALA A 103 20.19 9.34 -10.23
N SER A 104 21.26 10.04 -10.64
CA SER A 104 21.81 9.90 -11.98
C SER A 104 22.14 8.43 -12.23
N ASN A 105 21.52 7.83 -13.25
CA ASN A 105 21.64 6.42 -13.56
C ASN A 105 21.55 6.20 -15.08
N ASP A 106 22.24 5.18 -15.57
CA ASP A 106 22.23 4.76 -16.98
C ASP A 106 21.21 3.64 -17.22
N CYS A 107 20.34 3.38 -16.24
CA CYS A 107 19.43 2.24 -16.23
C CYS A 107 18.32 2.37 -17.28
N GLU A 108 17.97 3.59 -17.70
CA GLU A 108 17.04 3.81 -18.82
C GLU A 108 17.57 3.20 -20.12
N SER A 109 18.88 3.26 -20.36
CA SER A 109 19.52 2.67 -21.56
C SER A 109 19.97 1.22 -21.37
N GLU A 110 20.53 0.87 -20.21
CA GLU A 110 21.16 -0.44 -19.99
C GLU A 110 20.17 -1.52 -19.50
N ALA A 111 19.13 -1.11 -18.78
CA ALA A 111 18.12 -2.00 -18.19
C ALA A 111 16.70 -1.42 -18.33
N PRO A 112 16.25 -1.12 -19.56
CA PRO A 112 15.02 -0.34 -19.80
C PRO A 112 13.77 -0.98 -19.21
N VAL A 113 13.71 -2.32 -19.18
CA VAL A 113 12.56 -3.05 -18.63
C VAL A 113 12.49 -2.91 -17.11
N LEU A 114 13.63 -3.01 -16.41
CA LEU A 114 13.69 -2.84 -14.96
C LEU A 114 13.39 -1.39 -14.57
N TYR A 115 13.89 -0.44 -15.37
CA TYR A 115 13.63 0.98 -15.16
C TYR A 115 12.15 1.32 -15.36
N PHE A 116 11.54 0.82 -16.44
CA PHE A 116 10.09 0.99 -16.68
C PHE A 116 9.24 0.39 -15.55
N PHE A 117 9.65 -0.75 -14.99
CA PHE A 117 8.97 -1.33 -13.84
C PHE A 117 9.07 -0.47 -12.60
N LEU A 118 10.26 0.07 -12.31
CA LEU A 118 10.45 1.03 -11.22
C LEU A 118 9.53 2.24 -11.39
N GLU A 119 9.49 2.84 -12.58
CA GLU A 119 8.61 3.97 -12.89
C GLU A 119 7.13 3.63 -12.68
N THR A 120 6.69 2.51 -13.23
CA THR A 120 5.30 2.05 -13.09
C THR A 120 4.95 1.81 -11.63
N PHE A 121 5.85 1.18 -10.86
CA PHE A 121 5.66 0.95 -9.43
C PHE A 121 5.53 2.26 -8.67
N LEU A 122 6.44 3.22 -8.90
CA LEU A 122 6.44 4.53 -8.24
C LEU A 122 5.20 5.34 -8.59
N LEU A 123 4.78 5.32 -9.86
CA LEU A 123 3.61 6.06 -10.32
C LEU A 123 2.33 5.51 -9.69
N VAL A 124 2.09 4.19 -9.78
CA VAL A 124 0.86 3.58 -9.24
C VAL A 124 0.80 3.71 -7.73
N ASN A 125 1.86 3.35 -7.00
CA ASN A 125 1.87 3.45 -5.55
C ASN A 125 1.89 4.91 -5.08
N GLY A 126 2.59 5.80 -5.80
CA GLY A 126 2.60 7.22 -5.51
C GLY A 126 1.21 7.85 -5.60
N ILE A 127 0.43 7.51 -6.63
CA ILE A 127 -0.97 7.96 -6.77
C ILE A 127 -1.82 7.44 -5.61
N ILE A 128 -1.70 6.16 -5.25
CA ILE A 128 -2.45 5.57 -4.13
C ILE A 128 -2.12 6.32 -2.83
N PHE A 129 -0.84 6.50 -2.51
CA PHE A 129 -0.41 7.22 -1.31
C PHE A 129 -0.83 8.69 -1.33
N ALA A 130 -0.81 9.36 -2.48
CA ALA A 130 -1.29 10.73 -2.60
C ALA A 130 -2.80 10.84 -2.31
N ILE A 131 -3.61 9.91 -2.82
CA ILE A 131 -5.06 9.86 -2.53
C ILE A 131 -5.29 9.61 -1.03
N LEU A 132 -4.57 8.65 -0.44
CA LEU A 132 -4.67 8.37 1.00
C LEU A 132 -4.26 9.57 1.85
N PHE A 133 -3.20 10.27 1.45
CA PHE A 133 -2.74 11.48 2.13
C PHE A 133 -3.77 12.61 2.02
N LEU A 134 -4.36 12.84 0.85
CA LEU A 134 -5.43 13.83 0.67
C LEU A 134 -6.67 13.49 1.50
N ALA A 135 -7.03 12.21 1.59
CA ALA A 135 -8.13 11.75 2.44
C ALA A 135 -7.82 12.00 3.93
N PHE A 136 -6.58 11.75 4.36
CA PHE A 136 -6.12 12.01 5.72
C PHE A 136 -6.12 13.51 6.06
N VAL A 137 -5.59 14.36 5.18
CA VAL A 137 -5.63 15.82 5.33
C VAL A 137 -7.07 16.32 5.40
N SER A 138 -7.95 15.83 4.52
CA SER A 138 -9.38 16.17 4.55
C SER A 138 -10.06 15.78 5.86
N TYR A 139 -9.71 14.61 6.42
CA TYR A 139 -10.20 14.16 7.73
C TYR A 139 -9.74 15.09 8.85
N ILE A 140 -8.47 15.47 8.87
CA ILE A 140 -7.90 16.40 9.85
C ILE A 140 -8.60 17.77 9.77
N LEU A 141 -8.70 18.34 8.56
CA LEU A 141 -9.34 19.65 8.35
C LEU A 141 -10.81 19.64 8.80
N LYS A 142 -11.56 18.57 8.50
CA LYS A 142 -12.95 18.42 9.00
C LYS A 142 -13.02 18.35 10.52
N ARG A 143 -12.06 17.70 11.17
CA ARG A 143 -12.02 17.60 12.64
C ARG A 143 -11.77 18.97 13.28
N PHE A 144 -10.87 19.77 12.71
CA PHE A 144 -10.64 21.14 13.16
C PHE A 144 -11.85 22.06 12.88
N SER A 145 -12.47 21.95 11.71
CA SER A 145 -13.68 22.72 11.37
C SER A 145 -14.87 22.42 12.29
N LYS A 146 -15.14 21.14 12.61
CA LYS A 146 -16.17 20.78 13.60
C LYS A 146 -15.85 21.30 15.00
N SER A 147 -14.58 21.28 15.40
CA SER A 147 -14.15 21.84 16.69
C SER A 147 -14.37 23.35 16.76
N GLN A 148 -14.27 24.05 15.62
CA GLN A 148 -14.46 25.48 15.54
C GLN A 148 -15.95 25.87 15.56
N GLN A 149 -16.83 25.11 14.88
CA GLN A 149 -18.28 25.33 14.93
C GLN A 149 -18.86 25.18 16.35
N VAL A 150 -18.43 24.16 17.10
CA VAL A 150 -18.87 23.96 18.51
C VAL A 150 -18.34 25.06 19.43
N TYR A 151 -17.17 25.63 19.13
CA TYR A 151 -16.61 26.73 19.90
C TYR A 151 -17.32 28.07 19.63
N ASP A 152 -17.69 28.33 18.37
CA ASP A 152 -18.44 29.55 18.01
C ASP A 152 -19.89 29.49 18.52
N GLU A 153 -20.60 28.34 18.42
CA GLU A 153 -21.95 28.17 19.00
C GLU A 153 -21.95 28.34 20.53
N GLY A 154 -20.95 27.79 21.23
CA GLY A 154 -20.83 27.97 22.68
C GLY A 154 -20.40 29.37 23.11
N LYS A 155 -19.85 30.17 22.20
CA LYS A 155 -19.51 31.58 22.44
C LYS A 155 -20.76 32.45 22.33
N ASP A 156 -21.59 32.20 21.33
CA ASP A 156 -22.84 32.94 21.12
C ASP A 156 -23.82 32.70 22.28
N GLU A 157 -23.94 31.47 22.80
CA GLU A 157 -24.73 31.19 24.01
C GLU A 157 -24.22 31.90 25.28
N PHE A 158 -22.92 32.23 25.35
CA PHE A 158 -22.34 32.91 26.51
C PHE A 158 -22.47 34.45 26.45
N TYR A 159 -22.71 35.02 25.26
CA TYR A 159 -22.96 36.45 25.10
C TYR A 159 -24.46 36.81 25.15
N ASP A 160 -25.35 35.82 25.00
CA ASP A 160 -26.81 35.97 25.08
C ASP A 160 -27.41 35.65 26.47
N ALA A 161 -26.59 35.32 27.49
CA ALA A 161 -26.98 35.04 28.88
C ALA A 161 -26.59 36.17 29.85
#